data_AF-A0A2H6NL00-F1
#
_entry.id   AF-A0A2H6NL00-F1
#
_cell.length_a   1.000
_cell.length_b   1.000
_cell.length_c   1.000
_cell.angle_alpha   90.00
_cell.angle_beta   90.00
_cell.angle_gamma   90.00
#
_symmetry.space_group_name_H-M   'P 1'
#
loop_
_entity.id
_entity.type
_entity.pdbx_description
1 polymer ?
#
loop_
_entity_poly.entity_id
_entity_poly.type
_entity_poly.pdbx_seq_one_letter_code
_entity_poly.pdbx_strand_id
1 'polypeptide(L)'
;VFPSSHQVAYYVFDFFLADANKLYFFVCQSFENLCTDSGVSLHEGVQSTGHLNAEEIDSVLLRNDNGIKSALSYAKAWSKYAKDIIAWVEKKVNLEMECAKNLAKVAETTKTIIVSQDYMPFQSIFMNAFQNDIENSLLWQQTAVALQTNKFLQPLLGRKNELDRQRKEIKELWQREEKKMQELESSVRKAKQLYLQRQEEYEKARSTTLRAEDDYITSNWGFTKDTSKIEKKRKLEEEALQKAEEANEHFKTSKAEVEEKRNNLENFKSVILIQLREQIYQCDLTLKAATVNLFQIQHAQFVSTPVNCQLLCERAKLYDPGKKLFEYVKN
;
A
#
# COMPACT_ATOMS: atom_id res chain seq x y z
N VAL A 1 10.94 -27.46 12.40
CA VAL A 1 9.99 -26.96 11.38
C VAL A 1 9.77 -25.49 11.68
N PHE A 2 10.34 -24.59 10.87
CA PHE A 2 10.11 -23.15 11.01
C PHE A 2 8.68 -22.82 10.55
N PRO A 3 7.92 -21.97 11.25
CA PRO A 3 6.61 -21.57 10.79
C PRO A 3 6.73 -20.76 9.50
N SER A 4 5.79 -20.93 8.58
CA SER A 4 5.71 -20.14 7.35
C SER A 4 5.44 -18.66 7.69
N SER A 5 5.88 -17.74 6.83
CA SER A 5 5.74 -16.29 7.02
C SER A 5 4.28 -15.83 7.23
N HIS A 6 3.30 -16.64 6.79
CA HIS A 6 1.88 -16.43 7.06
C HIS A 6 1.51 -16.73 8.52
N GLN A 7 2.05 -17.78 9.13
CA GLN A 7 1.75 -18.12 10.53
C GLN A 7 2.27 -17.06 11.50
N VAL A 8 3.45 -16.48 11.24
CA VAL A 8 4.03 -15.42 12.10
C VAL A 8 3.18 -14.14 12.05
N ALA A 9 2.57 -13.81 10.91
CA ALA A 9 1.68 -12.66 10.79
C ALA A 9 0.39 -12.80 11.60
N TYR A 10 -0.20 -14.00 11.64
CA TYR A 10 -1.38 -14.30 12.47
C TYR A 10 -1.08 -14.17 13.97
N TYR A 11 0.05 -14.72 14.45
CA TYR A 11 0.40 -14.63 15.88
C TYR A 11 0.70 -13.20 16.34
N VAL A 12 1.30 -12.36 15.49
CA VAL A 12 1.52 -10.94 15.80
C VAL A 12 0.19 -10.17 15.78
N PHE A 13 -0.70 -10.47 14.82
CA PHE A 13 -2.02 -9.84 14.70
C PHE A 13 -2.94 -10.17 15.90
N ASP A 14 -2.95 -11.43 16.35
CA ASP A 14 -3.73 -11.86 17.51
C ASP A 14 -3.20 -11.27 18.83
N PHE A 15 -1.88 -11.09 18.96
CA PHE A 15 -1.29 -10.43 20.13
C PHE A 15 -1.71 -8.95 20.24
N PHE A 16 -1.75 -8.22 19.12
CA PHE A 16 -2.17 -6.82 19.12
C PHE A 16 -3.69 -6.63 19.26
N LEU A 17 -4.52 -7.56 18.77
CA LEU A 17 -5.99 -7.49 18.94
C LEU A 17 -6.47 -7.97 20.32
N ALA A 18 -5.83 -8.97 20.92
CA ALA A 18 -6.24 -9.51 22.21
C ALA A 18 -6.13 -8.49 23.35
N ASP A 19 -5.11 -7.63 23.34
CA ASP A 19 -4.97 -6.53 24.29
C ASP A 19 -5.95 -5.39 24.03
N ALA A 20 -6.28 -5.12 22.75
CA ALA A 20 -7.26 -4.09 22.37
C ALA A 20 -8.70 -4.47 22.79
N ASN A 21 -9.08 -5.75 22.65
CA ASN A 21 -10.42 -6.23 23.01
C ASN A 21 -10.63 -6.37 24.53
N LYS A 22 -9.59 -6.73 25.30
CA LYS A 22 -9.68 -6.74 26.77
C LYS A 22 -9.88 -5.35 27.37
N LEU A 23 -9.32 -4.32 26.73
CA LEU A 23 -9.49 -2.93 27.16
C LEU A 23 -10.81 -2.32 26.67
N TYR A 24 -11.33 -2.76 25.52
CA TYR A 24 -12.65 -2.35 25.02
C TYR A 24 -13.77 -2.70 26.02
N PHE A 25 -13.71 -3.90 26.63
CA PHE A 25 -14.71 -4.34 27.61
C PHE A 25 -14.69 -3.51 28.91
N PHE A 26 -13.52 -3.03 29.35
CA PHE A 26 -13.39 -2.27 30.60
C PHE A 26 -13.77 -0.79 30.45
N VAL A 27 -13.67 -0.22 29.24
CA VAL A 27 -14.01 1.19 28.97
C VAL A 27 -15.49 1.38 28.62
N CYS A 28 -16.14 0.40 27.97
CA CYS A 28 -17.58 0.48 27.66
C CYS A 28 -18.47 0.57 28.90
N GLN A 29 -18.07 -0.01 30.04
CA GLN A 29 -18.88 0.01 31.26
C GLN A 29 -18.99 1.41 31.92
N SER A 30 -18.14 2.37 31.50
CA SER A 30 -18.20 3.76 31.96
C SER A 30 -19.06 4.65 31.03
N PHE A 31 -19.31 4.22 29.79
CA PHE A 31 -19.98 5.04 28.77
C PHE A 31 -21.51 4.88 28.71
N GLU A 32 -22.08 3.84 29.34
CA GLU A 32 -23.54 3.67 29.40
C GLU A 32 -24.25 4.77 30.22
N ASN A 33 -23.52 5.50 31.08
CA ASN A 33 -24.09 6.55 31.93
C ASN A 33 -24.17 7.95 31.27
N LEU A 34 -23.65 8.13 30.05
CA LEU A 34 -23.64 9.43 29.36
C LEU A 34 -24.37 9.44 28.00
N CYS A 35 -24.87 8.29 27.55
CA CYS A 35 -25.60 8.17 26.29
C CYS A 35 -27.04 7.68 26.55
N THR A 36 -27.77 8.37 27.41
CA THR A 36 -29.24 8.27 27.46
C THR A 36 -29.82 9.40 26.61
N ASP A 37 -30.11 9.07 25.35
CA ASP A 37 -31.27 9.50 24.56
C ASP A 37 -30.90 9.65 23.07
N SER A 38 -30.99 8.53 22.35
CA SER A 38 -31.27 8.48 20.92
C SER A 38 -31.50 7.02 20.58
N GLY A 39 -32.77 6.61 20.64
CA GLY A 39 -33.19 5.27 20.27
C GLY A 39 -32.86 4.96 18.82
N VAL A 40 -31.90 4.05 18.60
CA VAL A 40 -31.87 3.18 17.42
C VAL A 40 -31.42 1.81 17.90
N SER A 41 -32.32 0.84 17.68
CA SER A 41 -32.18 -0.57 18.01
C SER A 41 -30.86 -1.15 17.53
N LEU A 42 -30.10 -1.73 18.46
CA LEU A 42 -29.04 -2.68 18.19
C LEU A 42 -29.64 -3.91 17.51
N HIS A 43 -29.18 -4.23 16.31
CA HIS A 43 -29.28 -5.59 15.79
C HIS A 43 -27.88 -6.04 15.36
N GLU A 44 -27.52 -7.20 15.88
CA GLU A 44 -26.26 -7.89 15.70
C GLU A 44 -25.88 -8.05 14.22
N GLY A 45 -24.59 -7.87 13.92
CA GLY A 45 -24.05 -8.01 12.57
C GLY A 45 -22.53 -7.94 12.50
N VAL A 46 -21.81 -8.58 13.44
CA VAL A 46 -20.36 -8.80 13.31
C VAL A 46 -20.12 -10.05 12.47
N GLN A 47 -20.45 -10.02 11.17
CA GLN A 47 -20.01 -11.05 10.22
C GLN A 47 -19.79 -10.46 8.80
N SER A 48 -18.54 -10.55 8.33
CA SER A 48 -18.12 -10.63 6.92
C SER A 48 -18.52 -9.51 5.92
N THR A 49 -18.14 -8.26 6.15
CA THR A 49 -18.21 -7.20 5.12
C THR A 49 -16.92 -7.03 4.28
N GLY A 50 -15.79 -7.56 4.74
CA GLY A 50 -14.50 -7.43 4.04
C GLY A 50 -14.32 -8.36 2.85
N HIS A 51 -14.93 -9.56 2.87
CA HIS A 51 -14.73 -10.58 1.84
C HIS A 51 -15.60 -10.33 0.60
N LEU A 52 -16.84 -9.84 0.80
CA LEU A 52 -17.78 -9.52 -0.27
C LEU A 52 -17.26 -8.38 -1.18
N ASN A 53 -16.49 -7.44 -0.63
CA ASN A 53 -15.92 -6.32 -1.38
C ASN A 53 -14.63 -6.72 -2.16
N ALA A 54 -13.88 -7.74 -1.70
CA ALA A 54 -12.60 -8.09 -2.32
C ALA A 54 -12.78 -8.63 -3.75
N GLU A 55 -13.69 -9.59 -3.93
CA GLU A 55 -13.98 -10.20 -5.22
C GLU A 55 -14.60 -9.19 -6.21
N GLU A 56 -15.45 -8.28 -5.72
CA GLU A 56 -16.01 -7.19 -6.52
C GLU A 56 -14.94 -6.20 -6.99
N ILE A 57 -14.05 -5.77 -6.10
CA ILE A 57 -12.91 -4.90 -6.45
C ILE A 57 -12.01 -5.60 -7.48
N ASP A 58 -11.67 -6.87 -7.25
CA ASP A 58 -10.80 -7.64 -8.13
C ASP A 58 -11.44 -7.78 -9.53
N SER A 59 -12.75 -8.05 -9.60
CA SER A 59 -13.50 -8.13 -10.85
C SER A 59 -13.53 -6.79 -11.60
N VAL A 60 -13.80 -5.68 -10.90
CA VAL A 60 -13.81 -4.33 -11.51
C VAL A 60 -12.42 -3.95 -12.01
N LEU A 61 -11.37 -4.23 -11.25
CA LEU A 61 -9.98 -3.97 -11.66
C LEU A 61 -9.57 -4.83 -12.86
N LEU A 62 -9.97 -6.10 -12.88
CA LEU A 62 -9.62 -7.02 -13.96
C LEU A 62 -10.28 -6.63 -15.28
N ARG A 63 -11.56 -6.22 -15.25
CA ARG A 63 -12.31 -5.77 -16.44
C ARG A 63 -11.83 -4.43 -16.98
N ASN A 64 -11.04 -3.68 -16.22
CA ASN A 64 -10.49 -2.39 -16.65
C ASN A 64 -9.17 -2.60 -17.42
N ASP A 65 -9.10 -2.11 -18.66
CA ASP A 65 -7.88 -2.15 -19.48
C ASP A 65 -6.69 -1.47 -18.79
N ASN A 66 -6.96 -0.43 -18.01
CA ASN A 66 -5.96 0.30 -17.22
C ASN A 66 -5.93 -0.14 -15.74
N GLY A 67 -6.49 -1.29 -15.39
CA GLY A 67 -6.63 -1.75 -14.00
C GLY A 67 -5.33 -1.72 -13.21
N ILE A 68 -4.24 -2.23 -13.79
CA ILE A 68 -2.92 -2.24 -13.14
C ILE A 68 -2.41 -0.82 -12.92
N LYS A 69 -2.51 0.05 -13.93
CA LYS A 69 -2.08 1.45 -13.83
C LYS A 69 -2.87 2.19 -12.76
N SER A 70 -4.18 1.95 -12.68
CA SER A 70 -5.06 2.52 -11.66
C SER A 70 -4.69 2.06 -10.25
N ALA A 71 -4.50 0.75 -10.05
CA ALA A 71 -4.10 0.19 -8.75
C ALA A 71 -2.72 0.69 -8.30
N LEU A 72 -1.72 0.73 -9.20
CA LEU A 72 -0.40 1.29 -8.93
C LEU A 72 -0.46 2.80 -8.59
N SER A 73 -1.34 3.54 -9.28
CA SER A 73 -1.57 4.96 -9.00
C SER A 73 -2.17 5.17 -7.61
N TYR A 74 -3.16 4.36 -7.25
CA TYR A 74 -3.74 4.39 -5.91
C TYR A 74 -2.71 4.07 -4.83
N ALA A 75 -1.92 3.00 -4.98
CA ALA A 75 -0.84 2.67 -4.05
C ALA A 75 0.17 3.83 -3.90
N LYS A 76 0.43 4.58 -4.98
CA LYS A 76 1.25 5.80 -4.94
C LYS A 76 0.59 6.93 -4.16
N ALA A 77 -0.70 7.17 -4.36
CA ALA A 77 -1.45 8.16 -3.62
C ALA A 77 -1.48 7.83 -2.13
N TRP A 78 -1.70 6.55 -1.78
CA TRP A 78 -1.68 6.06 -0.41
C TRP A 78 -0.33 6.29 0.26
N SER A 79 0.79 5.93 -0.39
CA SER A 79 2.14 6.18 0.15
C SER A 79 2.39 7.68 0.41
N LYS A 80 1.95 8.56 -0.49
CA LYS A 80 2.07 10.01 -0.31
C LYS A 80 1.22 10.49 0.88
N TYR A 81 -0.02 10.04 0.97
CA TYR A 81 -0.91 10.35 2.08
C TYR A 81 -0.33 9.92 3.43
N ALA A 82 0.14 8.67 3.53
CA ALA A 82 0.78 8.16 4.73
C ALA A 82 2.05 8.95 5.10
N LYS A 83 2.86 9.36 4.11
CA LYS A 83 4.04 10.22 4.33
C LYS A 83 3.66 11.52 5.05
N ASP A 84 2.62 12.19 4.57
CA ASP A 84 2.21 13.49 5.10
C ASP A 84 1.64 13.35 6.53
N ILE A 85 0.90 12.27 6.81
CA ILE A 85 0.45 11.93 8.17
C ILE A 85 1.62 11.64 9.10
N ILE A 86 2.56 10.78 8.70
CA ILE A 86 3.75 10.44 9.49
C ILE A 86 4.53 11.71 9.83
N ALA A 87 4.77 12.57 8.84
CA ALA A 87 5.52 13.82 9.03
C ALA A 87 4.81 14.76 10.01
N TRP A 88 3.48 14.85 9.94
CA TRP A 88 2.70 15.65 10.88
C TRP A 88 2.79 15.09 12.31
N VAL A 89 2.57 13.79 12.51
CA VAL A 89 2.65 13.16 13.84
C VAL A 89 4.06 13.28 14.42
N GLU A 90 5.09 13.03 13.62
CA GLU A 90 6.48 13.16 14.04
C GLU A 90 6.80 14.58 14.51
N LYS A 91 6.42 15.60 13.73
CA LYS A 91 6.62 16.99 14.11
C LYS A 91 5.84 17.36 15.37
N LYS A 92 4.59 16.92 15.49
CA LYS A 92 3.75 17.14 16.67
C LYS A 92 4.40 16.55 17.93
N VAL A 93 4.75 15.27 17.90
CA VAL A 93 5.37 14.55 19.04
C VAL A 93 6.68 15.21 19.48
N ASN A 94 7.51 15.65 18.52
CA ASN A 94 8.77 16.32 18.85
C ASN A 94 8.55 17.67 19.55
N LEU A 95 7.60 18.48 19.07
CA LEU A 95 7.26 19.77 19.69
C LEU A 95 6.64 19.60 21.08
N GLU A 96 5.74 18.63 21.25
CA GLU A 96 5.11 18.32 22.53
C GLU A 96 6.16 17.85 23.56
N MET A 97 7.07 16.98 23.16
CA MET A 97 8.18 16.51 24.00
C MET A 97 9.12 17.65 24.41
N GLU A 98 9.46 18.55 23.50
CA GLU A 98 10.31 19.72 23.79
C GLU A 98 9.64 20.67 24.78
N CYS A 99 8.35 20.98 24.56
CA CYS A 99 7.56 21.81 25.46
C CYS A 99 7.52 21.20 26.87
N ALA A 100 7.20 19.91 26.97
CA ALA A 100 7.13 19.19 28.25
C ALA A 100 8.48 19.22 29.01
N LYS A 101 9.60 19.05 28.31
CA LYS A 101 10.94 19.15 28.93
C LYS A 101 11.23 20.55 29.46
N ASN A 102 10.88 21.58 28.69
CA ASN A 102 11.08 22.97 29.09
C ASN A 102 10.22 23.35 30.31
N LEU A 103 8.96 22.88 30.36
CA LEU A 103 8.09 23.09 31.53
C LEU A 103 8.66 22.43 32.78
N ALA A 104 9.10 21.17 32.70
CA ALA A 104 9.73 20.50 33.84
C ALA A 104 11.01 21.20 34.31
N LYS A 105 11.82 21.73 33.39
CA LYS A 105 13.02 22.49 33.75
C LYS A 105 12.69 23.76 34.55
N VAL A 106 11.64 24.49 34.14
CA VAL A 106 11.15 25.67 34.87
C VAL A 106 10.66 25.24 36.25
N ALA A 107 9.82 24.20 36.32
CA ALA A 107 9.28 23.66 37.56
C ALA A 107 10.40 23.25 38.54
N GLU A 108 11.42 22.50 38.10
CA GLU A 108 12.54 22.07 38.94
C GLU A 108 13.37 23.25 39.46
N THR A 109 13.63 24.23 38.59
CA THR A 109 14.39 25.44 38.95
C THR A 109 13.64 26.24 40.01
N THR A 110 12.34 26.47 39.81
CA THR A 110 11.50 27.22 40.75
C THR A 110 11.30 26.46 42.06
N LYS A 111 11.10 25.13 41.99
CA LYS A 111 11.00 24.25 43.16
C LYS A 111 12.22 24.38 44.08
N THR A 112 13.43 24.42 43.51
CA THR A 112 14.69 24.59 44.25
C THR A 112 14.78 25.95 44.96
N ILE A 113 14.24 27.01 44.35
CA ILE A 113 14.22 28.35 44.95
C ILE A 113 13.18 28.43 46.08
N ILE A 114 11.99 27.87 45.86
CA ILE A 114 10.87 28.00 46.79
C ILE A 114 11.03 27.11 48.01
N VAL A 115 11.61 25.91 47.88
CA VAL A 115 11.76 24.97 49.00
C VAL A 115 12.61 25.52 50.15
N SER A 116 13.56 26.43 49.85
CA SER A 116 14.43 27.02 50.87
C SER A 116 13.82 28.24 51.58
N GLN A 117 12.60 28.66 51.20
CA GLN A 117 11.94 29.83 51.77
C GLN A 117 10.98 29.40 52.87
N ASP A 118 11.31 29.67 54.13
CA ASP A 118 10.44 29.31 55.24
C ASP A 118 9.22 30.25 55.35
N TYR A 119 8.14 29.73 55.91
CA TYR A 119 6.91 30.49 56.20
C TYR A 119 6.30 31.20 54.98
N MET A 120 6.43 30.64 53.78
CA MET A 120 5.81 31.22 52.58
C MET A 120 4.35 30.75 52.39
N PRO A 121 3.44 31.66 51.98
CA PRO A 121 2.05 31.31 51.69
C PRO A 121 1.97 30.37 50.49
N PHE A 122 1.02 29.43 50.52
CA PHE A 122 0.76 28.46 49.44
C PHE A 122 1.95 27.57 49.01
N GLN A 123 3.07 27.59 49.73
CA GLN A 123 4.30 26.88 49.33
C GLN A 123 4.04 25.42 49.01
N SER A 124 3.33 24.68 49.87
CA SER A 124 3.00 23.27 49.65
C SER A 124 2.16 23.04 48.38
N ILE A 125 1.25 23.96 48.03
CA ILE A 125 0.41 23.85 46.83
C ILE A 125 1.27 24.01 45.59
N PHE A 126 2.13 25.03 45.55
CA PHE A 126 3.04 25.22 44.42
C PHE A 126 4.08 24.10 44.31
N MET A 127 4.58 23.56 45.42
CA MET A 127 5.46 22.38 45.40
C MET A 127 4.77 21.17 44.77
N ASN A 128 3.47 20.94 45.03
CA ASN A 128 2.69 19.90 44.35
C ASN A 128 2.50 20.23 42.86
N ALA A 129 2.24 21.49 42.51
CA ALA A 129 2.09 21.90 41.11
C ALA A 129 3.37 21.66 40.30
N PHE A 130 4.55 22.02 40.82
CA PHE A 130 5.83 21.74 40.17
C PHE A 130 6.07 20.24 40.02
N GLN A 131 5.74 19.47 41.06
CA GLN A 131 5.87 18.01 41.01
C GLN A 131 4.97 17.40 39.91
N ASN A 132 3.73 17.87 39.79
CA ASN A 132 2.84 17.45 38.71
C ASN A 132 3.42 17.76 37.32
N ASP A 133 4.01 18.94 37.12
CA ASP A 133 4.64 19.31 35.84
C ASP A 133 5.85 18.42 35.49
N ILE A 134 6.67 18.08 36.49
CA ILE A 134 7.83 17.19 36.33
C ILE A 134 7.36 15.77 35.96
N GLU A 135 6.38 15.23 36.67
CA GLU A 135 5.81 13.90 36.41
C GLU A 135 5.10 13.84 35.07
N ASN A 136 4.33 14.88 34.73
CA ASN A 136 3.69 15.02 33.44
C ASN A 136 4.74 15.02 32.32
N SER A 137 5.84 15.74 32.48
CA SER A 137 6.94 15.74 31.50
C SER A 137 7.54 14.36 31.26
N LEU A 138 7.70 13.54 32.32
CA LEU A 138 8.15 12.17 32.18
C LEU A 138 7.14 11.31 31.38
N LEU A 139 5.84 11.46 31.67
CA LEU A 139 4.77 10.79 30.93
C LEU A 139 4.77 11.19 29.44
N TRP A 140 4.97 12.47 29.13
CA TRP A 140 5.13 12.97 27.75
C TRP A 140 6.30 12.34 27.03
N GLN A 141 7.44 12.18 27.69
CA GLN A 141 8.62 11.54 27.11
C GLN A 141 8.39 10.06 26.84
N GLN A 142 7.77 9.32 27.77
CA GLN A 142 7.43 7.91 27.59
C GLN A 142 6.43 7.71 26.43
N THR A 143 5.39 8.56 26.37
CA THR A 143 4.40 8.55 25.30
C THR A 143 5.03 8.83 23.94
N ALA A 144 5.92 9.83 23.87
CA ALA A 144 6.66 10.16 22.64
C ALA A 144 7.47 8.96 22.14
N VAL A 145 8.23 8.30 23.03
CA VAL A 145 9.02 7.10 22.68
C VAL A 145 8.13 5.97 22.18
N ALA A 146 6.99 5.71 22.83
CA ALA A 146 6.05 4.68 22.40
C ALA A 146 5.48 4.97 20.99
N LEU A 147 5.03 6.21 20.76
CA LEU A 147 4.53 6.67 19.46
C LEU A 147 5.59 6.57 18.36
N GLN A 148 6.83 6.93 18.68
CA GLN A 148 7.94 6.85 17.73
C GLN A 148 8.28 5.39 17.39
N THR A 149 8.41 4.52 18.38
CA THR A 149 9.05 3.20 18.21
C THR A 149 8.10 2.07 17.80
N ASN A 150 6.89 1.99 18.35
CA ASN A 150 6.04 0.81 18.14
C ASN A 150 4.52 1.05 18.12
N LYS A 151 4.05 2.26 18.43
CA LYS A 151 2.61 2.58 18.42
C LYS A 151 2.14 3.31 17.17
N PHE A 152 3.02 4.08 16.49
CA PHE A 152 2.63 4.85 15.31
C PHE A 152 3.70 4.95 14.21
N LEU A 153 4.80 5.68 14.46
CA LEU A 153 5.71 6.12 13.38
C LEU A 153 6.43 4.95 12.70
N GLN A 154 7.23 4.17 13.44
CA GLN A 154 7.96 3.04 12.85
C GLN A 154 7.03 1.99 12.20
N PRO A 155 5.91 1.55 12.81
CA PRO A 155 4.99 0.63 12.16
C PRO A 155 4.44 1.14 10.82
N LEU A 156 3.96 2.39 10.78
CA LEU A 156 3.36 2.96 9.58
C LEU A 156 4.41 3.26 8.50
N LEU A 157 5.61 3.72 8.91
CA LEU A 157 6.74 3.94 8.02
C LEU A 157 7.21 2.62 7.38
N GLY A 158 7.34 1.56 8.18
CA GLY A 158 7.69 0.23 7.70
C GLY A 158 6.70 -0.29 6.66
N ARG A 159 5.40 -0.20 6.97
CA ARG A 159 4.34 -0.61 6.03
C ARG A 159 4.34 0.20 4.73
N LYS A 160 4.49 1.51 4.83
CA LYS A 160 4.58 2.41 3.67
C LYS A 160 5.79 2.07 2.78
N ASN A 161 6.95 1.84 3.37
CA ASN A 161 8.17 1.49 2.62
C ASN A 161 8.02 0.15 1.90
N GLU A 162 7.38 -0.83 2.53
CA GLU A 162 7.09 -2.12 1.91
C GLU A 162 6.14 -1.98 0.71
N LEU A 163 5.06 -1.20 0.85
CA LEU A 163 4.17 -0.87 -0.26
C LEU A 163 4.94 -0.20 -1.42
N ASP A 164 5.81 0.77 -1.12
CA ASP A 164 6.59 1.47 -2.14
C ASP A 164 7.56 0.54 -2.89
N ARG A 165 8.17 -0.41 -2.19
CA ARG A 165 9.06 -1.44 -2.74
C ARG A 165 8.29 -2.37 -3.67
N GLN A 166 7.25 -3.02 -3.16
CA GLN A 166 6.43 -3.96 -3.92
C GLN A 166 5.75 -3.30 -5.12
N ARG A 167 5.24 -2.07 -4.98
CA ARG A 167 4.66 -1.32 -6.09
C ARG A 167 5.68 -1.09 -7.22
N LYS A 168 6.95 -0.80 -6.89
CA LYS A 168 8.01 -0.65 -7.90
C LYS A 168 8.29 -1.97 -8.61
N GLU A 169 8.45 -3.05 -7.85
CA GLU A 169 8.69 -4.40 -8.40
C GLU A 169 7.56 -4.84 -9.33
N ILE A 170 6.31 -4.70 -8.90
CA ILE A 170 5.13 -5.01 -9.71
C ILE A 170 5.08 -4.16 -10.99
N LYS A 171 5.38 -2.86 -10.88
CA LYS A 171 5.43 -1.97 -12.05
C LYS A 171 6.49 -2.43 -13.05
N GLU A 172 7.69 -2.77 -12.58
CA GLU A 172 8.79 -3.23 -13.43
C GLU A 172 8.47 -4.59 -14.08
N LEU A 173 7.86 -5.51 -13.32
CA LEU A 173 7.41 -6.80 -13.82
C LEU A 173 6.36 -6.64 -14.92
N TRP A 174 5.32 -5.83 -14.68
CA TRP A 174 4.28 -5.56 -15.67
C TRP A 174 4.84 -4.94 -16.95
N GLN A 175 5.69 -3.92 -16.83
CA GLN A 175 6.33 -3.27 -17.98
C GLN A 175 7.21 -4.24 -18.80
N ARG A 176 7.88 -5.19 -18.13
CA ARG A 176 8.66 -6.22 -18.81
C ARG A 176 7.77 -7.16 -19.61
N GLU A 177 6.64 -7.58 -19.04
CA GLU A 177 5.72 -8.49 -19.72
C GLU A 177 4.95 -7.81 -20.87
N GLU A 178 4.58 -6.53 -20.72
CA GLU A 178 4.05 -5.69 -21.81
C GLU A 178 5.04 -5.57 -22.96
N LYS A 179 6.32 -5.32 -22.65
CA LYS A 179 7.37 -5.19 -23.67
C LYS A 179 7.54 -6.48 -24.47
N LYS A 180 7.56 -7.64 -23.80
CA LYS A 180 7.62 -8.95 -24.47
C LYS A 180 6.43 -9.18 -25.42
N MET A 181 5.23 -8.78 -24.99
CA MET A 181 4.04 -8.86 -25.85
C MET A 181 4.19 -7.98 -27.10
N GLN A 182 4.64 -6.73 -26.94
CA GLN A 182 4.88 -5.81 -28.07
C GLN A 182 5.94 -6.33 -29.04
N GLU A 183 6.98 -6.99 -28.54
CA GLU A 183 8.03 -7.63 -29.35
C GLU A 183 7.44 -8.78 -30.18
N LEU A 184 6.62 -9.65 -29.58
CA LEU A 184 5.94 -10.75 -30.29
C LEU A 184 4.93 -10.23 -31.33
N GLU A 185 4.13 -9.22 -30.99
CA GLU A 185 3.22 -8.58 -31.95
C GLU A 185 3.96 -7.94 -33.14
N SER A 186 5.14 -7.38 -32.88
CA SER A 186 6.04 -6.87 -33.92
C SER A 186 6.60 -7.99 -34.80
N SER A 187 6.94 -9.14 -34.19
CA SER A 187 7.38 -10.34 -34.91
C SER A 187 6.28 -10.89 -35.83
N VAL A 188 5.04 -11.02 -35.32
CA VAL A 188 3.88 -11.45 -36.12
C VAL A 188 3.61 -10.53 -37.30
N ARG A 189 3.71 -9.20 -37.10
CA ARG A 189 3.57 -8.23 -38.21
C ARG A 189 4.60 -8.45 -39.30
N LYS A 190 5.86 -8.72 -38.95
CA LYS A 190 6.93 -9.04 -39.91
C LYS A 190 6.70 -10.39 -40.59
N ALA A 191 6.34 -11.42 -39.83
CA ALA A 191 6.02 -12.74 -40.37
C ALA A 191 4.86 -12.69 -41.37
N LYS A 192 3.81 -11.91 -41.08
CA LYS A 192 2.69 -11.68 -41.99
C LYS A 192 3.13 -10.99 -43.28
N GLN A 193 3.95 -9.95 -43.18
CA GLN A 193 4.48 -9.25 -44.36
C GLN A 193 5.32 -10.17 -45.24
N LEU A 194 6.20 -10.98 -44.63
CA LEU A 194 7.00 -11.96 -45.35
C LEU A 194 6.13 -13.02 -46.04
N TYR A 195 5.12 -13.56 -45.36
CA TYR A 195 4.18 -14.50 -45.93
C TYR A 195 3.47 -13.92 -47.17
N LEU A 196 2.91 -12.72 -47.06
CA LEU A 196 2.24 -12.04 -48.18
C LEU A 196 3.20 -11.81 -49.36
N GLN A 197 4.44 -11.39 -49.08
CA GLN A 197 5.45 -11.24 -50.12
C GLN A 197 5.74 -12.57 -50.84
N ARG A 198 5.93 -13.67 -50.10
CA ARG A 198 6.19 -14.99 -50.69
C ARG A 198 4.99 -15.52 -51.47
N GLN A 199 3.77 -15.22 -51.02
CA GLN A 199 2.56 -15.54 -51.75
C GLN A 199 2.47 -14.81 -53.09
N GLU A 200 2.78 -13.51 -53.12
CA GLU A 200 2.84 -12.74 -54.38
C GLU A 200 3.93 -13.26 -55.33
N GLU A 201 5.09 -13.66 -54.80
CA GLU A 201 6.18 -14.27 -55.58
C GLU A 201 5.74 -15.61 -56.20
N TYR A 202 5.03 -16.45 -55.44
CA TYR A 202 4.44 -17.69 -55.93
C TYR A 202 3.40 -17.44 -57.03
N GLU A 203 2.47 -16.51 -56.83
CA GLU A 203 1.45 -16.15 -57.84
C GLU A 203 2.07 -15.66 -59.15
N LYS A 204 3.16 -14.89 -59.08
CA LYS A 204 3.94 -14.46 -60.25
C LYS A 204 4.63 -15.65 -60.93
N ALA A 205 5.26 -16.55 -60.17
CA ALA A 205 5.92 -17.74 -60.72
C ALA A 205 4.91 -18.65 -61.43
N ARG A 206 3.79 -18.96 -60.76
CA ARG A 206 2.67 -19.73 -61.31
C ARG A 206 2.10 -19.13 -62.60
N SER A 207 1.86 -17.82 -62.62
CA SER A 207 1.40 -17.13 -63.83
C SER A 207 2.40 -17.24 -64.99
N THR A 208 3.71 -17.27 -64.68
CA THR A 208 4.78 -17.38 -65.68
C THR A 208 4.95 -18.81 -66.20
N THR A 209 4.69 -19.82 -65.36
CA THR A 209 4.63 -21.24 -65.76
C THR A 209 3.40 -21.47 -66.65
N LEU A 210 2.21 -21.04 -66.22
CA LEU A 210 0.96 -21.21 -66.98
C LEU A 210 1.06 -20.62 -68.40
N ARG A 211 1.57 -19.38 -68.52
CA ARG A 211 1.81 -18.75 -69.84
C ARG A 211 2.79 -19.55 -70.71
N ALA A 212 3.81 -20.16 -70.12
CA ALA A 212 4.78 -20.96 -70.86
C ALA A 212 4.18 -22.27 -71.39
N GLU A 213 3.23 -22.84 -70.65
CA GLU A 213 2.48 -24.03 -71.04
C GLU A 213 1.47 -23.70 -72.15
N ASP A 214 0.76 -22.56 -72.05
CA ASP A 214 -0.16 -22.07 -73.09
C ASP A 214 0.56 -21.76 -74.41
N ASP A 215 1.72 -21.08 -74.34
CA ASP A 215 2.56 -20.78 -75.51
C ASP A 215 3.06 -22.07 -76.20
N TYR A 216 3.38 -23.10 -75.41
CA TYR A 216 3.82 -24.41 -75.91
C TYR A 216 2.72 -25.20 -76.62
N ILE A 217 1.49 -25.16 -76.09
CA ILE A 217 0.31 -25.81 -76.70
C ILE A 217 -0.07 -25.11 -78.02
N THR A 218 0.15 -23.80 -78.12
CA THR A 218 -0.22 -22.98 -79.29
C THR A 218 0.84 -23.03 -80.41
N SER A 219 2.11 -23.28 -80.09
CA SER A 219 3.20 -23.38 -81.07
C SER A 219 3.40 -24.82 -81.58
N ASN A 220 2.72 -25.19 -82.67
CA ASN A 220 2.85 -26.49 -83.30
C ASN A 220 4.14 -26.62 -84.15
N TRP A 221 5.34 -26.74 -83.56
CA TRP A 221 6.56 -27.37 -84.14
C TRP A 221 7.80 -27.17 -83.23
N GLY A 222 8.46 -28.26 -82.80
CA GLY A 222 9.83 -28.20 -82.22
C GLY A 222 10.07 -29.11 -81.00
N PHE A 223 10.34 -30.39 -81.24
CA PHE A 223 10.57 -31.40 -80.19
C PHE A 223 11.86 -31.15 -79.38
N THR A 224 11.76 -31.32 -78.05
CA THR A 224 12.80 -31.48 -76.99
C THR A 224 13.37 -30.25 -76.26
N LYS A 225 13.63 -29.10 -76.91
CA LYS A 225 14.32 -27.98 -76.23
C LYS A 225 13.39 -27.15 -75.33
N ASP A 226 12.14 -26.92 -75.75
CA ASP A 226 11.15 -26.15 -75.00
C ASP A 226 10.55 -26.88 -73.80
N THR A 227 10.44 -28.21 -73.87
CA THR A 227 10.00 -29.04 -72.73
C THR A 227 10.94 -28.91 -71.53
N SER A 228 12.25 -28.83 -71.76
CA SER A 228 13.25 -28.61 -70.70
C SER A 228 13.14 -27.23 -70.03
N LYS A 229 12.61 -26.23 -70.76
CA LYS A 229 12.43 -24.86 -70.28
C LYS A 229 11.15 -24.71 -69.46
N ILE A 230 10.09 -25.40 -69.85
CA ILE A 230 8.84 -25.52 -69.09
C ILE A 230 9.11 -26.24 -67.77
N GLU A 231 9.86 -27.35 -67.81
CA GLU A 231 10.22 -28.10 -66.60
C GLU A 231 11.03 -27.27 -65.60
N LYS A 232 11.95 -26.42 -66.09
CA LYS A 232 12.67 -25.45 -65.23
C LYS A 232 11.73 -24.42 -64.60
N LYS A 233 10.70 -23.96 -65.31
CA LYS A 233 9.70 -23.02 -64.77
C LYS A 233 8.80 -23.70 -63.72
N ARG A 234 8.38 -24.94 -63.98
CA ARG A 234 7.64 -25.78 -63.03
C ARG A 234 8.41 -25.95 -61.72
N LYS A 235 9.71 -26.23 -61.79
CA LYS A 235 10.57 -26.31 -60.60
C LYS A 235 10.67 -24.99 -59.83
N LEU A 236 10.78 -23.86 -60.53
CA LEU A 236 10.82 -22.53 -59.88
C LEU A 236 9.48 -22.17 -59.21
N GLU A 237 8.36 -22.57 -59.79
CA GLU A 237 7.04 -22.44 -59.15
C GLU A 237 6.93 -23.30 -57.89
N GLU A 238 7.35 -24.58 -57.95
CA GLU A 238 7.35 -25.48 -56.80
C GLU A 238 8.25 -24.96 -55.67
N GLU A 239 9.44 -24.44 -55.99
CA GLU A 239 10.31 -23.78 -55.01
C GLU A 239 9.69 -22.50 -54.42
N ALA A 240 8.93 -21.72 -55.21
CA ALA A 240 8.21 -20.55 -54.72
C ALA A 240 7.02 -20.91 -53.84
N LEU A 241 6.31 -21.99 -54.18
CA LEU A 241 5.22 -22.56 -53.38
C LEU A 241 5.74 -23.01 -52.01
N GLN A 242 6.81 -23.80 -51.99
CA GLN A 242 7.45 -24.27 -50.76
C GLN A 242 7.85 -23.10 -49.85
N LYS A 243 8.43 -22.04 -50.42
CA LYS A 243 8.79 -20.82 -49.68
C LYS A 243 7.59 -20.04 -49.13
N ALA A 244 6.45 -20.08 -49.83
CA ALA A 244 5.21 -19.46 -49.37
C ALA A 244 4.58 -20.28 -48.23
N GLU A 245 4.60 -21.61 -48.33
CA GLU A 245 4.15 -22.53 -47.29
C GLU A 245 4.99 -22.41 -46.01
N GLU A 246 6.32 -22.38 -46.12
CA GLU A 246 7.21 -22.17 -44.97
C GLU A 246 6.96 -20.83 -44.27
N ALA A 247 6.75 -19.75 -45.03
CA ALA A 247 6.44 -18.44 -44.48
C ALA A 247 5.05 -18.40 -43.82
N ASN A 248 4.07 -19.14 -44.36
CA ASN A 248 2.74 -19.29 -43.78
C ASN A 248 2.80 -20.06 -42.45
N GLU A 249 3.54 -21.17 -42.38
CA GLU A 249 3.70 -21.95 -41.15
C GLU A 249 4.42 -21.15 -40.06
N HIS A 250 5.44 -20.37 -40.43
CA HIS A 250 6.08 -19.43 -39.52
C HIS A 250 5.09 -18.36 -39.02
N PHE A 251 4.28 -17.76 -39.90
CA PHE A 251 3.26 -16.80 -39.51
C PHE A 251 2.19 -17.40 -38.57
N LYS A 252 1.72 -18.62 -38.85
CA LYS A 252 0.78 -19.35 -37.97
C LYS A 252 1.39 -19.61 -36.60
N THR A 253 2.65 -20.06 -36.55
CA THR A 253 3.38 -20.32 -35.31
C THR A 253 3.52 -19.04 -34.49
N SER A 254 4.03 -17.95 -35.08
CA SER A 254 4.14 -16.67 -34.37
C SER A 254 2.78 -16.13 -33.89
N LYS A 255 1.69 -16.37 -34.65
CA LYS A 255 0.34 -15.98 -34.23
C LYS A 255 -0.12 -16.78 -33.00
N ALA A 256 0.19 -18.08 -32.95
CA ALA A 256 -0.11 -18.91 -31.78
C ALA A 256 0.68 -18.45 -30.54
N GLU A 257 1.96 -18.08 -30.69
CA GLU A 257 2.78 -17.55 -29.60
C GLU A 257 2.21 -16.25 -29.00
N VAL A 258 1.70 -15.33 -29.85
CA VAL A 258 1.04 -14.10 -29.37
C VAL A 258 -0.25 -14.42 -28.60
N GLU A 259 -1.02 -15.40 -29.04
CA GLU A 259 -2.26 -15.79 -28.36
C GLU A 259 -1.98 -16.45 -27.01
N GLU A 260 -1.01 -17.36 -26.95
CA GLU A 260 -0.52 -17.91 -25.69
C GLU A 260 -0.02 -16.80 -24.75
N LYS A 261 0.75 -15.84 -25.29
CA LYS A 261 1.25 -14.72 -24.50
C LYS A 261 0.13 -13.85 -23.94
N ARG A 262 -0.92 -13.59 -24.72
CA ARG A 262 -2.10 -12.82 -24.30
C ARG A 262 -2.82 -13.51 -23.13
N ASN A 263 -3.06 -14.81 -23.23
CA ASN A 263 -3.69 -15.58 -22.15
C ASN A 263 -2.82 -15.58 -20.88
N ASN A 264 -1.51 -15.72 -21.03
CA ASN A 264 -0.57 -15.62 -19.91
C ASN A 264 -0.58 -14.22 -19.27
N LEU A 265 -0.73 -13.15 -20.07
CA LEU A 265 -0.84 -11.78 -19.56
C LEU A 265 -2.13 -11.52 -18.78
N GLU A 266 -3.28 -12.05 -19.22
CA GLU A 266 -4.54 -11.94 -18.49
C GLU A 266 -4.48 -12.64 -17.13
N ASN A 267 -3.93 -13.86 -17.11
CA ASN A 267 -3.69 -14.58 -15.85
C ASN A 267 -2.74 -13.79 -14.94
N PHE A 268 -1.65 -13.26 -15.49
CA PHE A 268 -0.69 -12.46 -14.75
C PHE A 268 -1.30 -11.16 -14.20
N LYS A 269 -2.16 -10.50 -14.99
CA LYS A 269 -2.91 -9.31 -14.59
C LYS A 269 -3.78 -9.61 -13.38
N SER A 270 -4.52 -10.73 -13.39
CA SER A 270 -5.33 -11.16 -12.25
C SER A 270 -4.50 -11.32 -10.99
N VAL A 271 -3.37 -12.03 -11.06
CA VAL A 271 -2.49 -12.28 -9.90
C VAL A 271 -1.94 -10.97 -9.33
N ILE A 272 -1.44 -10.07 -10.19
CA ILE A 272 -0.89 -8.78 -9.76
C ILE A 272 -1.95 -7.89 -9.10
N LEU A 273 -3.16 -7.86 -9.66
CA LEU A 273 -4.24 -7.01 -9.13
C LEU A 273 -4.65 -7.46 -7.73
N ILE A 274 -4.81 -8.77 -7.53
CA ILE A 274 -5.08 -9.37 -6.22
C ILE A 274 -3.96 -9.00 -5.24
N GLN A 275 -2.69 -9.18 -5.66
CA GLN A 275 -1.53 -8.83 -4.83
C GLN A 275 -1.55 -7.35 -4.44
N LEU A 276 -1.82 -6.43 -5.37
CA LEU A 276 -1.90 -4.99 -5.06
C LEU A 276 -3.04 -4.67 -4.09
N ARG A 277 -4.24 -5.23 -4.30
CA ARG A 277 -5.39 -5.06 -3.40
C ARG A 277 -5.06 -5.54 -1.99
N GLU A 278 -4.45 -6.71 -1.86
CA GLU A 278 -4.06 -7.26 -0.55
C GLU A 278 -3.04 -6.38 0.16
N GLN A 279 -2.05 -5.85 -0.57
CA GLN A 279 -1.07 -4.94 0.03
C GLN A 279 -1.70 -3.63 0.49
N ILE A 280 -2.61 -3.07 -0.29
CA ILE A 280 -3.39 -1.89 0.09
C ILE A 280 -4.23 -2.18 1.35
N TYR A 281 -4.90 -3.33 1.40
CA TYR A 281 -5.68 -3.74 2.57
C TYR A 281 -4.82 -3.84 3.83
N GLN A 282 -3.62 -4.43 3.73
CA GLN A 282 -2.67 -4.48 4.84
C GLN A 282 -2.17 -3.09 5.27
N CYS A 283 -2.06 -2.16 4.32
CA CYS A 283 -1.74 -0.77 4.60
C CYS A 283 -2.86 -0.10 5.41
N ASP A 284 -4.12 -0.29 5.03
CA ASP A 284 -5.28 0.25 5.74
C ASP A 284 -5.45 -0.34 7.13
N LEU A 285 -5.22 -1.65 7.31
CA LEU A 285 -5.20 -2.29 8.62
C LEU A 285 -4.13 -1.68 9.54
N THR A 286 -2.93 -1.47 9.01
CA THR A 286 -1.82 -0.88 9.77
C THR A 286 -2.12 0.57 10.16
N LEU A 287 -2.66 1.36 9.22
CA LEU A 287 -3.06 2.74 9.48
C LEU A 287 -4.16 2.80 10.53
N LYS A 288 -5.20 1.97 10.41
CA LYS A 288 -6.28 1.87 11.40
C LYS A 288 -5.72 1.59 12.80
N ALA A 289 -4.88 0.57 12.95
CA ALA A 289 -4.29 0.20 14.23
C ALA A 289 -3.41 1.32 14.81
N ALA A 290 -2.54 1.92 13.98
CA ALA A 290 -1.69 3.03 14.39
C ALA A 290 -2.52 4.24 14.85
N THR A 291 -3.54 4.63 14.08
CA THR A 291 -4.43 5.75 14.42
C THR A 291 -5.19 5.51 15.73
N VAL A 292 -5.71 4.30 15.95
CA VAL A 292 -6.35 3.94 17.22
C VAL A 292 -5.36 4.08 18.38
N ASN A 293 -4.15 3.52 18.25
CA ASN A 293 -3.11 3.63 19.28
C ASN A 293 -2.72 5.09 19.58
N LEU A 294 -2.61 5.93 18.54
CA LEU A 294 -2.26 7.35 18.69
C LEU A 294 -3.27 8.09 19.57
N PHE A 295 -4.55 7.94 19.28
CA PHE A 295 -5.59 8.66 20.03
C PHE A 295 -5.84 8.05 21.41
N GLN A 296 -5.67 6.73 21.56
CA GLN A 296 -5.77 6.08 22.88
C GLN A 296 -4.66 6.54 23.82
N ILE A 297 -3.40 6.55 23.38
CA ILE A 297 -2.29 6.98 24.24
C ILE A 297 -2.37 8.48 24.55
N GLN A 298 -2.79 9.30 23.58
CA GLN A 298 -3.05 10.72 23.81
C GLN A 298 -4.17 10.92 24.83
N HIS A 299 -5.29 10.20 24.70
CA HIS A 299 -6.36 10.28 25.69
C HIS A 299 -5.85 9.93 27.10
N ALA A 300 -5.19 8.77 27.26
CA ALA A 300 -4.66 8.33 28.55
C ALA A 300 -3.72 9.36 29.19
N GLN A 301 -2.96 10.07 28.37
CA GLN A 301 -2.05 11.12 28.79
C GLN A 301 -2.74 12.37 29.36
N PHE A 302 -3.94 12.72 28.89
CA PHE A 302 -4.66 13.92 29.34
C PHE A 302 -5.63 13.66 30.52
N VAL A 303 -5.96 12.41 30.84
CA VAL A 303 -6.98 12.08 31.86
C VAL A 303 -6.62 12.62 33.25
N SER A 304 -5.35 12.65 33.63
CA SER A 304 -4.92 13.08 34.98
C SER A 304 -4.87 14.60 35.16
N THR A 305 -4.70 15.37 34.07
CA THR A 305 -4.46 16.82 34.15
C THR A 305 -5.64 17.58 34.76
N PRO A 306 -6.91 17.41 34.32
CA PRO A 306 -8.03 18.14 34.91
C PRO A 306 -8.22 17.82 36.40
N VAL A 307 -8.03 16.57 36.79
CA VAL A 307 -8.16 16.11 38.19
C VAL A 307 -7.09 16.77 39.07
N ASN A 308 -5.84 16.81 38.59
CA ASN A 308 -4.74 17.45 39.30
C ASN A 308 -4.98 18.96 39.48
N CYS A 309 -5.44 19.66 38.45
CA CYS A 309 -5.78 21.08 38.52
C CYS A 309 -6.92 21.34 39.52
N GLN A 310 -7.98 20.53 39.48
CA GLN A 310 -9.10 20.65 40.40
C GLN A 310 -8.67 20.42 41.85
N LEU A 311 -7.84 19.40 42.11
CA LEU A 311 -7.31 19.10 43.44
C LEU A 311 -6.50 20.28 44.01
N LEU A 312 -5.63 20.89 43.20
CA LEU A 312 -4.86 22.07 43.61
C LEU A 312 -5.77 23.27 43.90
N CYS A 313 -6.81 23.46 43.09
CA CYS A 313 -7.80 24.52 43.30
C CYS A 313 -8.55 24.35 44.63
N GLU A 314 -9.06 23.15 44.92
CA GLU A 314 -9.76 22.87 46.18
C GLU A 314 -8.83 23.05 47.39
N ARG A 315 -7.58 22.61 47.28
CA ARG A 315 -6.57 22.84 48.34
C ARG A 315 -6.29 24.32 48.56
N ALA A 316 -6.26 25.13 47.50
CA ALA A 316 -6.01 26.57 47.60
C ALA A 316 -7.14 27.31 48.31
N LYS A 317 -8.40 26.89 48.10
CA LYS A 317 -9.58 27.47 48.78
C LYS A 317 -9.55 27.27 50.31
N LEU A 318 -8.86 26.24 50.79
CA LEU A 318 -8.74 25.93 52.22
C LEU A 318 -7.63 26.75 52.93
N TYR A 319 -6.88 27.57 52.21
CA TYR A 319 -5.80 28.35 52.79
C TYR A 319 -6.33 29.55 53.59
N ASP A 320 -5.85 29.69 54.83
CA ASP A 320 -6.19 30.81 55.72
C ASP A 320 -5.17 31.96 55.57
N PRO A 321 -5.57 33.14 55.04
CA PRO A 321 -4.68 34.27 54.86
C PRO A 321 -4.05 34.76 56.18
N GLY A 322 -2.75 35.07 56.15
CA GLY A 322 -2.01 35.54 57.33
C GLY A 322 -1.50 34.44 58.25
N LYS A 323 -1.98 33.19 58.12
CA LYS A 323 -1.51 32.03 58.91
C LYS A 323 0.02 31.90 58.94
N LYS A 324 0.67 32.06 57.78
CA LYS A 324 2.13 31.94 57.65
C LYS A 324 2.90 33.08 58.32
N LEU A 325 2.39 34.31 58.26
CA LEU A 325 2.98 35.44 58.99
C LEU A 325 2.87 35.21 60.50
N PHE A 326 1.71 34.73 60.97
CA PHE A 326 1.52 34.38 62.38
C PHE A 326 2.49 33.27 62.84
N GLU A 327 2.66 32.21 62.05
CA GLU A 327 3.64 31.15 62.30
C GLU A 327 5.09 31.70 62.35
N TYR A 328 5.44 32.67 61.49
CA TYR A 328 6.76 33.30 61.47
C TYR A 328 7.02 34.14 62.73
N VAL A 329 6.07 34.99 63.14
CA VAL A 329 6.23 35.88 64.31
C VAL A 329 6.27 35.10 65.63
N LYS A 330 5.66 33.92 65.68
CA LYS A 330 5.59 33.08 66.89
C LYS A 330 6.88 32.30 67.18
N ASN A 331 7.70 32.02 66.16
CA ASN A 331 8.96 31.28 66.29
C ASN A 331 10.14 32.23 66.52
#